data_AF-A0A8J7I8Z9-F1
#
_entry.id   AF-A0A8J7I8Z9-F1
#
_cell.length_a   1.000
_cell.length_b   1.000
_cell.length_c   1.000
_cell.angle_alpha   90.00
_cell.angle_beta   90.00
_cell.angle_gamma   90.00
#
_symmetry.space_group_name_H-M   'P 1'
#
loop_
_entity.id
_entity.type
_entity.pdbx_description
1 polymer ?
#
loop_
_entity_poly.entity_id
_entity_poly.type
_entity_poly.pdbx_seq_one_letter_code
_entity_poly.pdbx_strand_id
1 'polypeptide(L)'
;VSECTADDTSISDILEASAIELLAARLRTPLQIEQHLTLALEAAYRVAVKPVTAVIIESVLSKLLDDLEPTLTRHGYNVRDLAEQFNAKPAEIKLLFRGQLDPTRARELQEQMLAAGLPL
;
A
#
# COMPACT_ATOMS: atom_id res chain seq x y z
N VAL A 1 17.93 4.32 14.47
CA VAL A 1 18.31 5.27 13.39
C VAL A 1 19.83 5.41 13.34
N SER A 2 20.50 5.63 14.48
CA SER A 2 21.96 5.78 14.63
C SER A 2 22.86 4.69 14.02
N GLU A 3 22.40 3.44 13.94
CA GLU A 3 23.22 2.33 13.40
C GLU A 3 23.34 2.34 11.87
N CYS A 4 22.44 3.02 11.16
CA CYS A 4 22.35 2.99 9.69
C CYS A 4 22.37 4.38 9.04
N THR A 5 22.63 5.42 9.83
CA THR A 5 22.68 6.82 9.36
C THR A 5 23.98 7.47 9.80
N ALA A 6 24.44 8.45 9.03
CA ALA A 6 25.53 9.32 9.49
C ALA A 6 25.10 10.09 10.74
N ASP A 7 26.09 10.56 11.50
CA ASP A 7 25.87 11.42 12.66
C ASP A 7 25.00 12.65 12.29
N ASP A 8 24.15 13.08 13.22
CA ASP A 8 23.21 14.21 13.07
C ASP A 8 22.14 14.07 11.97
N THR A 9 21.92 12.88 11.40
CA THR A 9 20.82 12.66 10.43
C THR A 9 19.46 12.63 11.13
N SER A 10 18.57 13.55 10.75
CA SER A 10 17.17 13.57 11.20
C SER A 10 16.28 12.66 10.35
N ILE A 11 15.11 12.27 10.87
CA ILE A 11 14.14 11.47 10.10
C ILE A 11 13.69 12.22 8.83
N SER A 12 13.55 13.54 8.91
CA SER A 12 13.20 14.40 7.78
C SER A 12 14.24 14.41 6.66
N ASP A 13 15.50 14.03 6.94
CA ASP A 13 16.54 13.88 5.93
C ASP A 13 16.44 12.56 5.15
N ILE A 14 15.60 11.64 5.62
CA ILE A 14 15.38 10.31 5.05
C ILE A 14 14.03 10.25 4.36
N LEU A 15 12.96 10.68 5.05
CA LEU A 15 11.58 10.65 4.58
C LEU A 15 10.93 12.01 4.82
N GLU A 16 10.28 12.53 3.79
CA GLU A 16 9.44 13.72 3.92
C GLU A 16 8.28 13.43 4.89
N ALA A 17 7.83 14.43 5.66
CA ALA A 17 6.71 14.25 6.57
C ALA A 17 5.44 13.79 5.84
N SER A 18 5.17 14.34 4.66
CA SER A 18 4.05 13.95 3.79
C SER A 18 4.16 12.50 3.29
N ALA A 19 5.38 11.99 3.07
CA ALA A 19 5.63 10.60 2.71
C ALA A 19 5.31 9.65 3.89
N ILE A 20 5.67 10.04 5.11
CA ILE A 20 5.36 9.29 6.33
C ILE A 20 3.84 9.25 6.55
N GLU A 21 3.16 10.39 6.39
CA GLU A 21 1.70 10.46 6.49
C GLU A 21 1.00 9.54 5.49
N LEU A 22 1.47 9.48 4.23
CA LEU A 22 0.92 8.58 3.23
C LEU A 22 1.14 7.10 3.58
N LEU A 23 2.34 6.73 4.01
CA LEU A 23 2.65 5.36 4.45
C LEU A 23 1.76 4.95 5.64
N ALA A 24 1.64 5.82 6.65
CA ALA A 24 0.81 5.56 7.82
C ALA A 24 -0.68 5.48 7.47
N ALA A 25 -1.15 6.30 6.53
CA ALA A 25 -2.54 6.28 6.08
C ALA A 25 -2.89 4.99 5.35
N ARG A 26 -1.96 4.43 4.55
CA ARG A 26 -2.21 3.34 3.60
C ARG A 26 -1.80 1.95 4.08
N LEU A 27 -0.77 1.85 4.92
CA LEU A 27 -0.24 0.56 5.39
C LEU A 27 -0.81 0.20 6.76
N ARG A 28 -0.93 -1.10 7.03
CA ARG A 28 -1.58 -1.60 8.27
C ARG A 28 -0.76 -2.65 8.97
N THR A 29 -0.28 -3.66 8.24
CA THR A 29 0.44 -4.76 8.88
C THR A 29 1.92 -4.42 8.99
N PRO A 30 2.62 -4.94 10.02
CA PRO A 30 4.06 -4.80 10.11
C PRO A 30 4.80 -5.24 8.84
N LEU A 31 4.31 -6.32 8.20
CA LEU A 31 4.86 -6.83 6.95
C LEU A 31 4.66 -5.85 5.79
N GLN A 32 3.48 -5.26 5.66
CA GLN A 32 3.23 -4.22 4.66
C GLN A 32 4.16 -3.01 4.89
N ILE A 33 4.29 -2.55 6.14
CA ILE A 33 5.15 -1.42 6.47
C ILE A 33 6.61 -1.70 6.07
N GLU A 34 7.13 -2.88 6.44
CA GLU A 34 8.50 -3.29 6.11
C GLU A 34 8.72 -3.37 4.59
N GLN A 35 7.88 -4.14 3.88
CA GLN A 35 8.00 -4.31 2.44
C GLN A 35 7.95 -2.98 1.68
N HIS A 36 7.00 -2.10 2.01
CA HIS A 36 6.82 -0.85 1.28
C HIS A 36 7.87 0.20 1.61
N LEU A 37 8.36 0.23 2.86
CA LEU A 37 9.51 1.06 3.21
C LEU A 37 10.75 0.63 2.43
N THR A 38 11.01 -0.67 2.34
CA THR A 38 12.12 -1.22 1.55
C THR A 38 12.00 -0.81 0.09
N LEU A 39 10.85 -1.03 -0.53
CA LEU A 39 10.60 -0.65 -1.93
C LEU A 39 10.73 0.87 -2.16
N ALA A 40 10.25 1.70 -1.24
CA ALA A 40 10.35 3.15 -1.31
C ALA A 40 11.80 3.64 -1.26
N LEU A 41 12.59 3.10 -0.34
CA LEU A 41 14.01 3.43 -0.21
C LEU A 41 14.80 3.01 -1.44
N GLU A 42 14.55 1.80 -1.96
CA GLU A 42 15.16 1.33 -3.21
C GLU A 42 14.78 2.21 -4.41
N ALA A 43 13.50 2.56 -4.54
CA ALA A 43 13.01 3.39 -5.63
C ALA A 43 13.66 4.78 -5.59
N ALA A 44 13.68 5.43 -4.43
CA ALA A 44 14.31 6.73 -4.25
C ALA A 44 15.82 6.69 -4.54
N TYR A 45 16.51 5.64 -4.08
CA TYR A 45 17.93 5.44 -4.37
C TYR A 45 18.20 5.31 -5.86
N ARG A 46 17.41 4.51 -6.59
CA ARG A 46 17.57 4.32 -8.05
C ARG A 46 17.44 5.62 -8.84
N VAL A 47 16.69 6.60 -8.33
CA VAL A 47 16.50 7.91 -8.97
C VAL A 47 17.27 9.05 -8.29
N ALA A 48 18.18 8.72 -7.36
CA ALA A 48 18.99 9.68 -6.61
C ALA A 48 18.17 10.78 -5.89
N VAL A 49 17.00 10.42 -5.36
CA VAL A 49 16.13 11.33 -4.58
C VAL A 49 16.35 11.10 -3.08
N LYS A 50 16.66 12.17 -2.36
CA LYS A 50 16.76 12.21 -0.89
C LYS A 50 16.30 13.60 -0.40
N PRO A 51 15.33 13.70 0.54
CA PRO A 51 14.60 12.61 1.20
C PRO A 51 13.60 11.90 0.27
N VAL A 52 13.12 10.72 0.68
CA VAL A 52 12.03 10.00 0.00
C VAL A 52 10.77 10.86 0.06
N THR A 53 10.24 11.22 -1.11
CA THR A 53 9.10 12.13 -1.25
C THR A 53 7.77 11.38 -1.34
N ALA A 54 6.67 12.09 -1.12
CA ALA A 54 5.32 11.56 -1.31
C ALA A 54 5.11 10.94 -2.71
N VAL A 55 5.70 11.55 -3.75
CA VAL A 55 5.61 11.06 -5.13
C VAL A 55 6.25 9.67 -5.30
N ILE A 56 7.39 9.43 -4.65
CA ILE A 56 8.02 8.10 -4.67
C ILE A 56 7.12 7.08 -3.96
N ILE A 57 6.56 7.44 -2.79
CA ILE A 57 5.63 6.58 -2.05
C ILE A 57 4.41 6.22 -2.90
N GLU A 58 3.78 7.20 -3.55
CA GLU A 58 2.63 6.97 -4.43
C GLU A 58 2.98 6.00 -5.57
N SER A 59 4.15 6.15 -6.18
CA SER A 59 4.59 5.26 -7.26
C SER A 59 4.78 3.80 -6.82
N VAL A 60 5.20 3.59 -5.57
CA VAL A 60 5.38 2.25 -4.98
C VAL A 60 4.04 1.65 -4.61
N LEU A 61 3.17 2.43 -3.99
CA LEU A 61 1.83 2.00 -3.60
C LEU A 61 0.94 1.68 -4.81
N SER A 62 1.01 2.49 -5.88
CA SER A 62 0.20 2.28 -7.09
C SER A 62 0.49 0.93 -7.74
N LYS A 63 1.77 0.55 -7.86
CA LYS A 63 2.16 -0.73 -8.48
C LYS A 63 1.55 -1.94 -7.75
N LEU A 64 1.45 -1.88 -6.43
CA LEU A 64 0.87 -2.96 -5.62
C LEU A 64 -0.65 -2.99 -5.67
N LEU A 65 -1.31 -1.82 -5.77
CA LEU A 65 -2.75 -1.78 -6.04
C LEU A 65 -3.07 -2.40 -7.42
N ASP A 66 -2.25 -2.11 -8.43
CA ASP A 66 -2.38 -2.70 -9.76
C ASP A 66 -2.16 -4.23 -9.75
N ASP A 67 -1.34 -4.75 -8.83
CA ASP A 67 -1.07 -6.18 -8.66
C ASP A 67 -2.08 -6.91 -7.75
N LEU A 68 -2.99 -6.19 -7.08
CA LEU A 68 -3.97 -6.75 -6.14
C LEU A 68 -4.98 -7.67 -6.85
N GLU A 69 -5.57 -7.19 -7.96
CA GLU A 69 -6.51 -7.98 -8.76
C GLU A 69 -5.85 -9.24 -9.35
N PRO A 70 -4.67 -9.17 -9.99
CA PRO A 70 -3.94 -10.34 -10.44
C PRO A 70 -3.63 -11.35 -9.32
N THR A 71 -3.22 -10.87 -8.14
CA THR A 71 -2.87 -11.71 -7.00
C THR A 71 -4.10 -12.47 -6.50
N LEU A 72 -5.19 -11.77 -6.21
CA LEU A 72 -6.42 -12.38 -5.72
C LEU A 72 -7.03 -13.34 -6.76
N THR A 73 -7.00 -12.97 -8.04
CA THR A 73 -7.50 -13.85 -9.13
C THR A 73 -6.71 -15.16 -9.21
N ARG A 74 -5.38 -15.13 -9.04
CA ARG A 74 -4.54 -16.33 -8.99
C ARG A 74 -4.85 -17.24 -7.81
N HIS A 75 -5.32 -16.67 -6.70
CA HIS A 75 -5.78 -17.41 -5.53
C HIS A 75 -7.25 -17.87 -5.63
N GLY A 76 -7.91 -17.64 -6.77
CA GLY A 76 -9.29 -18.04 -7.03
C GLY A 76 -10.33 -17.00 -6.59
N TYR A 77 -9.92 -15.86 -6.05
CA TYR A 77 -10.80 -14.78 -5.65
C TYR A 77 -11.11 -13.85 -6.83
N ASN A 78 -12.15 -14.20 -7.61
CA ASN A 78 -12.61 -13.34 -8.69
C ASN A 78 -13.58 -12.25 -8.19
N VAL A 79 -13.82 -11.24 -9.03
CA VAL A 79 -14.67 -10.08 -8.70
C VAL A 79 -16.08 -10.47 -8.22
N ARG A 80 -16.68 -11.52 -8.81
CA ARG A 80 -18.05 -11.94 -8.46
C ARG A 80 -18.06 -12.60 -7.09
N ASP A 81 -17.15 -13.53 -6.86
CA ASP A 81 -17.10 -14.30 -5.62
C ASP A 81 -16.73 -13.39 -4.43
N LEU A 82 -15.85 -12.40 -4.64
CA LEU A 82 -15.56 -11.34 -3.66
C LEU A 82 -16.78 -10.45 -3.39
N ALA A 83 -17.52 -10.07 -4.43
CA ALA A 83 -18.73 -9.26 -4.28
C ALA A 83 -19.79 -10.00 -3.46
N GLU A 84 -19.99 -11.29 -3.71
CA GLU A 84 -20.92 -12.14 -2.94
C GLU A 84 -20.45 -12.35 -1.50
N GLN A 85 -19.17 -12.67 -1.29
CA GLN A 85 -18.61 -13.00 0.03
C GLN A 85 -18.58 -11.79 0.98
N PHE A 86 -18.33 -10.59 0.46
CA PHE A 86 -18.20 -9.36 1.26
C PHE A 86 -19.42 -8.43 1.15
N ASN A 87 -20.53 -8.93 0.59
CA ASN A 87 -21.77 -8.17 0.41
C ASN A 87 -21.52 -6.79 -0.25
N ALA A 88 -20.73 -6.80 -1.33
CA ALA A 88 -20.37 -5.64 -2.12
C ALA A 88 -20.89 -5.76 -3.55
N LYS A 89 -20.98 -4.66 -4.27
CA LYS A 89 -21.28 -4.71 -5.71
C LYS A 89 -20.01 -5.09 -6.49
N PRO A 90 -20.11 -5.85 -7.59
CA PRO A 90 -18.97 -6.10 -8.48
C PRO A 90 -18.27 -4.82 -8.97
N ALA A 91 -19.03 -3.73 -9.12
CA ALA A 91 -18.49 -2.41 -9.44
C ALA A 91 -17.63 -1.83 -8.31
N GLU A 92 -17.99 -2.03 -7.04
CA GLU A 92 -17.19 -1.59 -5.90
C GLU A 92 -15.87 -2.37 -5.82
N ILE A 93 -15.89 -3.69 -6.05
CA ILE A 93 -14.67 -4.51 -6.08
C ILE A 93 -13.73 -4.06 -7.21
N LYS A 94 -14.25 -3.75 -8.39
CA LYS A 94 -13.45 -3.18 -9.50
C LYS A 94 -12.87 -1.81 -9.17
N LEU A 95 -13.61 -0.96 -8.44
CA LEU A 95 -13.12 0.33 -7.98
C LEU A 95 -12.05 0.16 -6.90
N LEU A 96 -12.21 -0.82 -6.01
CA LEU A 96 -11.22 -1.17 -4.98
C LEU A 96 -9.89 -1.57 -5.63
N PHE A 97 -9.92 -2.45 -6.62
CA PHE A 97 -8.73 -2.87 -7.36
C PHE A 97 -8.03 -1.72 -8.10
N ARG A 98 -8.80 -0.71 -8.55
CA ARG A 98 -8.26 0.48 -9.20
C ARG A 98 -7.83 1.58 -8.22
N GLY A 99 -7.98 1.37 -6.91
CA GLY A 99 -7.75 2.40 -5.90
C GLY A 99 -8.68 3.62 -6.00
N GLN A 100 -9.84 3.47 -6.66
CA GLN A 100 -10.82 4.54 -6.93
C GLN A 100 -12.09 4.42 -6.08
N LEU A 101 -12.17 3.41 -5.21
CA LEU A 101 -13.28 3.29 -4.27
C LEU A 101 -13.16 4.35 -3.18
N ASP A 102 -14.30 4.80 -2.66
CA ASP A 102 -14.35 5.72 -1.52
C ASP A 102 -13.43 5.21 -0.38
N PRO A 103 -12.58 6.06 0.22
CA PRO A 103 -11.58 5.60 1.19
C PRO A 103 -12.17 4.91 2.42
N THR A 104 -13.35 5.34 2.88
CA THR A 104 -14.04 4.74 4.02
C THR A 104 -14.54 3.35 3.64
N ARG A 105 -15.20 3.24 2.47
CA ARG A 105 -15.74 1.97 1.98
C ARG A 105 -14.64 0.97 1.59
N ALA A 106 -13.57 1.45 0.97
CA ALA A 106 -12.40 0.64 0.65
C ALA A 106 -11.77 0.04 1.90
N ARG A 107 -11.70 0.84 2.98
CA ARG A 107 -11.19 0.40 4.27
C ARG A 107 -12.04 -0.70 4.89
N GLU A 108 -13.37 -0.52 4.93
CA GLU A 108 -14.28 -1.55 5.44
C GLU A 108 -14.11 -2.89 4.70
N LEU A 109 -14.03 -2.86 3.37
CA LEU A 109 -13.87 -4.07 2.57
C LEU A 109 -12.50 -4.73 2.77
N GLN A 110 -11.42 -3.95 2.82
CA GLN A 110 -10.08 -4.49 3.08
C GLN A 110 -9.98 -5.13 4.47
N GLU A 111 -10.58 -4.51 5.50
CA GLU A 111 -10.59 -5.07 6.86
C GLU A 111 -11.35 -6.41 6.91
N GLN A 112 -12.48 -6.52 6.20
CA GLN A 112 -13.21 -7.78 6.08
C GLN A 112 -12.41 -8.85 5.32
N MET A 113 -11.75 -8.47 4.23
CA MET A 113 -10.91 -9.37 3.43
C MET A 113 -9.70 -9.87 4.22
N LEU A 114 -9.04 -9.01 4.99
CA LEU A 114 -7.94 -9.39 5.90
C LEU A 114 -8.44 -10.34 6.99
N ALA A 115 -9.59 -10.05 7.60
CA ALA A 115 -10.19 -10.93 8.60
C ALA A 115 -10.55 -12.31 8.03
N ALA A 116 -10.89 -12.37 6.74
CA ALA A 116 -11.15 -13.62 6.01
C ALA A 116 -9.86 -14.33 5.54
N GLY A 117 -8.68 -13.75 5.77
CA GLY A 117 -7.38 -14.37 5.46
C GLY A 117 -6.94 -14.25 4.01
N LEU A 118 -7.46 -13.28 3.25
CA LEU A 118 -7.03 -13.07 1.87
C LEU A 118 -5.57 -12.60 1.82
N PRO A 119 -4.78 -13.02 0.81
CA PRO A 119 -3.44 -12.53 0.57
C PRO A 119 -3.53 -11.12 -0.05
N LEU A 120 -3.57 -10.10 0.81
CA LEU A 120 -3.65 -8.68 0.48
C LEU A 120 -2.32 -7.95 0.73
#